data_AF-A0A1G7F1S1-F1
#
_entry.id   AF-A0A1G7F1S1-F1
#
_cell.length_a   1.000
_cell.length_b   1.000
_cell.length_c   1.000
_cell.angle_alpha   90.00
_cell.angle_beta   90.00
_cell.angle_gamma   90.00
#
_symmetry.space_group_name_H-M   'P 1'
#
loop_
_entity.id
_entity.type
_entity.pdbx_description
1 polymer ?
#
loop_
_entity_poly.entity_id
_entity_poly.type
_entity_poly.pdbx_seq_one_letter_code
_entity_poly.pdbx_strand_id
1 'polypeptide(L)'
;MRNLNLKNAAIMGCLFFISIAAAAQEPTHPQEIYIDPNSVTNVTKQQVFDEVNYIPLQTIAQSRFNTIDQLVVTDKYFIINEQKTNHVLLFDKTGKFHCKIEVPSFSTAFSVNRQKREIMVKKGRTEIYYNFDGKKLREQPEKSIGTPYYFANGRIGYADYRVSEQYLPDTVNHEYRLYSKGRQYAGYLPYNMKLASIQNSDDIYTWHGPFFDIGSSKAVLYCRPFEYNIYELTSQRAYVKYKLVLPQEYVFPQDVLTVDSLKGHRYTYFNANQKQIREVSFAYETGNNIFFRLNSSIAGTNGSISYIYNLKTNALAAIKDIYPDATNYNLPITDIYNGGNFYNRNFLTSDGTYVYTSIKAELMFATAAKAQNQYPNNLKQYFAKGSSNGNPVIVQIKAKDQFTIPKAELSSNK
;
A
#
# COMPACT_ATOMS: atom_id res chain seq x y z
N MET A 1 -59.45 -39.01 25.75
CA MET A 1 -58.08 -38.82 26.29
C MET A 1 -57.10 -39.60 25.43
N ARG A 2 -56.46 -38.94 24.46
CA ARG A 2 -55.47 -39.53 23.55
C ARG A 2 -54.21 -38.67 23.62
N ASN A 3 -53.10 -39.29 24.02
CA ASN A 3 -51.76 -38.71 24.09
C ASN A 3 -51.28 -38.36 22.68
N LEU A 4 -51.07 -37.07 22.40
CA LEU A 4 -50.37 -36.61 21.21
C LEU A 4 -48.87 -36.52 21.52
N ASN A 5 -48.09 -37.30 20.78
CA ASN A 5 -46.65 -37.48 20.92
C ASN A 5 -45.87 -36.21 20.53
N LEU A 6 -45.36 -35.48 21.51
CA LEU A 6 -44.63 -34.22 21.37
C LEU A 6 -43.13 -34.39 21.01
N LYS A 7 -42.75 -35.49 20.33
CA LYS A 7 -41.33 -35.81 20.07
C LYS A 7 -40.86 -35.60 18.63
N ASN A 8 -41.74 -35.26 17.69
CA ASN A 8 -41.35 -35.05 16.29
C ASN A 8 -41.33 -33.59 15.81
N ALA A 9 -41.57 -32.61 16.70
CA ALA A 9 -41.51 -31.18 16.36
C ALA A 9 -40.11 -30.55 16.55
N ALA A 10 -39.13 -31.30 17.07
CA ALA A 10 -37.78 -30.79 17.38
C ALA A 10 -36.71 -31.09 16.30
N ILE A 11 -37.03 -31.86 15.26
CA ILE A 11 -36.05 -32.23 14.21
C ILE A 11 -36.27 -31.45 12.89
N MET A 12 -37.32 -30.61 12.82
CA MET A 12 -37.60 -29.76 11.66
C MET A 12 -37.33 -28.26 11.90
N GLY A 13 -36.67 -27.93 13.02
CA GLY A 13 -36.26 -26.57 13.39
C GLY A 13 -34.74 -26.33 13.41
N CYS A 14 -33.93 -27.34 13.06
CA CYS A 14 -32.46 -27.25 13.02
C CYS A 14 -31.87 -27.18 11.60
N LEU A 15 -32.72 -27.15 10.56
CA LEU A 15 -32.29 -27.06 9.15
C LEU A 15 -32.48 -25.66 8.53
N PHE A 16 -32.77 -24.63 9.35
CA PHE A 16 -33.01 -23.25 8.89
C PHE A 16 -31.97 -22.22 9.37
N PHE A 17 -30.76 -22.66 9.75
CA PHE A 17 -29.65 -21.78 10.12
C PHE A 17 -28.33 -22.02 9.36
N ILE A 18 -28.36 -22.73 8.23
CA ILE A 18 -27.23 -22.81 7.28
C ILE A 18 -27.63 -22.11 5.97
N SER A 19 -27.87 -20.81 6.04
CA SER A 19 -28.09 -19.97 4.84
C SER A 19 -27.76 -18.50 5.08
N ILE A 20 -26.62 -18.26 5.75
CA ILE A 20 -25.96 -16.94 5.82
C ILE A 20 -24.46 -17.26 5.76
N ALA A 21 -23.67 -16.99 4.72
CA ALA A 21 -23.83 -16.17 3.55
C ALA A 21 -23.07 -16.81 2.37
N ALA A 22 -23.78 -17.50 1.49
CA ALA A 22 -23.38 -17.50 0.08
C ALA A 22 -23.89 -16.18 -0.51
N ALA A 23 -23.34 -15.06 -0.06
CA ALA A 23 -23.41 -13.86 -0.87
C ALA A 23 -22.64 -14.23 -2.13
N ALA A 24 -23.37 -14.63 -3.18
CA ALA A 24 -22.81 -14.96 -4.46
C ALA A 24 -21.83 -13.85 -4.82
N GLN A 25 -20.54 -14.18 -4.78
CA GLN A 25 -19.55 -13.43 -5.54
C GLN A 25 -20.03 -13.62 -6.97
N GLU A 26 -20.80 -12.67 -7.51
CA GLU A 26 -20.93 -12.61 -8.96
C GLU A 26 -19.50 -12.68 -9.48
N PRO A 27 -19.16 -13.67 -10.33
CA PRO A 27 -17.80 -13.81 -10.81
C PRO A 27 -17.50 -12.58 -11.66
N THR A 28 -16.95 -11.56 -11.03
CA THR A 28 -16.29 -10.47 -11.73
C THR A 28 -15.05 -11.09 -12.33
N HIS A 29 -15.08 -11.34 -13.64
CA HIS A 29 -13.88 -11.72 -14.36
C HIS A 29 -12.82 -10.66 -14.09
N PRO A 30 -11.68 -11.01 -13.48
CA PRO A 30 -10.65 -10.04 -13.16
C PRO A 30 -10.14 -9.42 -14.47
N GLN A 31 -9.86 -8.13 -14.46
CA GLN A 31 -9.21 -7.50 -15.60
C GLN A 31 -7.76 -7.99 -15.66
N GLU A 32 -7.38 -8.62 -16.77
CA GLU A 32 -6.01 -9.05 -17.00
C GLU A 32 -5.15 -7.87 -17.45
N ILE A 33 -3.98 -7.73 -16.83
CA ILE A 33 -3.00 -6.69 -17.13
C ILE A 33 -1.71 -7.36 -17.58
N TYR A 34 -1.39 -7.23 -18.85
CA TYR A 34 -0.18 -7.81 -19.44
C TYR A 34 1.00 -6.87 -19.21
N ILE A 35 1.98 -7.34 -18.45
CA ILE A 35 3.14 -6.56 -18.03
C ILE A 35 4.40 -7.21 -18.54
N ASP A 36 5.12 -6.51 -19.43
CA ASP A 36 6.49 -6.84 -19.79
C ASP A 36 7.44 -5.81 -19.16
N PRO A 37 8.14 -6.15 -18.06
CA PRO A 37 9.10 -5.25 -17.42
C PRO A 37 10.21 -4.74 -18.35
N ASN A 38 10.52 -5.47 -19.42
CA ASN A 38 11.58 -5.12 -20.38
C ASN A 38 11.10 -4.19 -21.50
N SER A 39 9.78 -4.01 -21.67
CA SER A 39 9.22 -3.17 -22.74
C SER A 39 9.16 -1.68 -22.40
N VAL A 40 9.57 -1.29 -21.19
CA VAL A 40 9.47 0.10 -20.72
C VAL A 40 10.55 0.96 -21.37
N THR A 41 10.17 2.19 -21.74
CA THR A 41 11.09 3.17 -22.32
C THR A 41 11.08 4.46 -21.50
N ASN A 42 12.13 5.26 -21.66
CA ASN A 42 12.22 6.58 -21.07
C ASN A 42 11.10 7.50 -21.57
N VAL A 43 10.47 8.20 -20.65
CA VAL A 43 9.40 9.18 -20.91
C VAL A 43 9.59 10.41 -20.05
N THR A 44 9.01 11.53 -20.44
CA THR A 44 9.04 12.77 -19.64
C THR A 44 7.85 12.82 -18.68
N LYS A 45 7.99 13.65 -17.63
CA LYS A 45 6.89 14.01 -16.73
C LYS A 45 5.64 14.42 -17.51
N GLN A 46 5.79 15.29 -18.52
CA GLN A 46 4.67 15.81 -19.30
C GLN A 46 3.95 14.72 -20.09
N GLN A 47 4.61 13.62 -20.45
CA GLN A 47 3.95 12.52 -21.16
C GLN A 47 3.02 11.71 -20.24
N VAL A 48 3.34 11.57 -18.95
CA VAL A 48 2.65 10.64 -18.03
C VAL A 48 1.80 11.36 -16.98
N PHE A 49 2.22 12.54 -16.52
CA PHE A 49 1.61 13.24 -15.39
C PHE A 49 1.07 14.62 -15.80
N ASP A 50 -0.17 14.89 -15.41
CA ASP A 50 -0.79 16.21 -15.55
C ASP A 50 -0.18 17.18 -14.53
N GLU A 51 -0.21 16.81 -13.25
CA GLU A 51 0.20 17.68 -12.14
C GLU A 51 1.28 16.98 -11.29
N VAL A 52 2.31 17.74 -10.91
CA VAL A 52 3.30 17.35 -9.90
C VAL A 52 3.48 18.54 -8.96
N ASN A 53 2.92 18.43 -7.77
CA ASN A 53 2.94 19.47 -6.76
C ASN A 53 3.95 19.12 -5.66
N TYR A 54 4.74 20.12 -5.27
CA TYR A 54 5.73 20.00 -4.20
C TYR A 54 5.24 20.74 -2.96
N ILE A 55 5.12 20.03 -1.85
CA ILE A 55 4.58 20.55 -0.58
C ILE A 55 5.66 20.38 0.49
N PRO A 56 6.51 21.41 0.70
CA PRO A 56 7.53 21.36 1.72
C PRO A 56 6.94 21.28 3.13
N LEU A 57 7.41 20.33 3.93
CA LEU A 57 6.97 20.21 5.31
C LEU A 57 7.77 21.14 6.22
N GLN A 58 7.07 21.90 7.07
CA GLN A 58 7.67 22.86 7.98
C GLN A 58 8.70 22.17 8.88
N THR A 59 9.92 22.70 8.89
CA THR A 59 11.01 22.22 9.74
C THR A 59 11.16 23.11 10.96
N ILE A 60 10.75 22.62 12.12
CA ILE A 60 11.01 23.22 13.44
C ILE A 60 11.51 22.13 14.40
N ALA A 61 12.01 22.51 15.57
CA ALA A 61 12.56 21.56 16.54
C ALA A 61 11.59 20.40 16.89
N GLN A 62 10.30 20.69 16.99
CA GLN A 62 9.27 19.70 17.33
C GLN A 62 8.86 18.80 16.16
N SER A 63 9.15 19.20 14.92
CA SER A 63 8.67 18.54 13.71
C SER A 63 9.82 18.01 12.85
N ARG A 64 11.04 17.91 13.38
CA ARG A 64 12.20 17.45 12.60
C ARG A 64 12.22 15.92 12.50
N PHE A 65 12.29 15.41 11.28
CA PHE A 65 12.40 13.98 11.00
C PHE A 65 13.08 13.73 9.64
N ASN A 66 13.53 12.49 9.41
CA ASN A 66 14.36 12.15 8.25
C ASN A 66 13.61 11.43 7.14
N THR A 67 12.70 10.51 7.49
CA THR A 67 11.98 9.65 6.54
C THR A 67 10.49 9.62 6.83
N ILE A 68 9.69 9.37 5.80
CA ILE A 68 8.25 9.11 5.94
C ILE A 68 8.05 7.62 5.70
N ASP A 69 7.93 6.86 6.78
CA ASP A 69 7.76 5.40 6.68
C ASP A 69 6.32 5.00 6.39
N GLN A 70 5.37 5.84 6.81
CA GLN A 70 3.95 5.70 6.51
C GLN A 70 3.34 7.08 6.34
N LEU A 71 2.47 7.23 5.34
CA LEU A 71 1.70 8.45 5.08
C LEU A 71 0.22 8.11 5.00
N VAL A 72 -0.62 8.86 5.71
CA VAL A 72 -2.07 8.88 5.50
C VAL A 72 -2.50 10.28 5.16
N VAL A 73 -3.20 10.43 4.03
CA VAL A 73 -3.82 11.68 3.61
C VAL A 73 -5.28 11.70 4.06
N THR A 74 -5.66 12.82 4.66
CA THR A 74 -7.05 13.16 5.02
C THR A 74 -7.46 14.44 4.30
N ASP A 75 -8.69 14.88 4.52
CA ASP A 75 -9.21 16.17 4.04
C ASP A 75 -8.38 17.37 4.52
N LYS A 76 -7.82 17.29 5.74
CA LYS A 76 -7.12 18.42 6.38
C LYS A 76 -5.63 18.22 6.61
N TYR A 77 -5.18 16.98 6.72
CA TYR A 77 -3.84 16.66 7.20
C TYR A 77 -3.12 15.62 6.37
N PHE A 78 -1.80 15.78 6.29
CA PHE A 78 -0.82 14.71 6.14
C PHE A 78 -0.50 14.16 7.53
N ILE A 79 -0.74 12.86 7.74
CA ILE A 79 -0.41 12.15 8.98
C ILE A 79 0.73 11.20 8.67
N ILE A 80 1.86 11.36 9.36
CA ILE A 80 3.13 10.72 9.03
C ILE A 80 3.61 9.89 10.22
N ASN A 81 4.13 8.69 9.95
CA ASN A 81 4.96 7.95 10.91
C ASN A 81 6.43 8.10 10.53
N GLU A 82 7.27 8.33 11.54
CA GLU A 82 8.71 8.12 11.41
C GLU A 82 9.15 7.09 12.46
N GLN A 83 9.58 5.92 11.98
CA GLN A 83 9.79 4.74 12.81
C GLN A 83 11.02 4.86 13.71
N LYS A 84 12.02 5.67 13.35
CA LYS A 84 13.25 5.78 14.16
C LYS A 84 13.00 6.58 15.45
N THR A 85 12.11 7.55 15.40
CA THR A 85 11.78 8.43 16.51
C THR A 85 10.45 8.07 17.18
N ASN A 86 9.69 7.11 16.63
CA ASN A 86 8.41 6.64 17.17
C ASN A 86 7.39 7.79 17.38
N HIS A 87 7.32 8.68 16.40
CA HIS A 87 6.39 9.80 16.44
C HIS A 87 5.39 9.71 15.30
N VAL A 88 4.13 10.05 15.60
CA VAL A 88 3.15 10.39 14.58
C VAL A 88 3.09 11.91 14.49
N LEU A 89 3.35 12.45 13.30
CA LEU A 89 3.41 13.88 13.04
C LEU A 89 2.26 14.26 12.12
N LEU A 90 1.58 15.37 12.43
CA LEU A 90 0.50 15.90 11.63
C LEU A 90 0.93 17.24 11.04
N PHE A 91 0.75 17.37 9.73
CA PHE A 91 0.93 18.61 8.99
C PHE A 91 -0.37 18.93 8.26
N ASP A 92 -0.74 20.20 8.16
CA ASP A 92 -1.85 20.58 7.30
C ASP A 92 -1.52 20.39 5.81
N LYS A 93 -2.51 20.54 4.94
CA LYS A 93 -2.33 20.36 3.48
C LYS A 93 -1.37 21.39 2.85
N THR A 94 -0.99 22.46 3.55
CA THR A 94 0.01 23.43 3.10
C THR A 94 1.43 23.05 3.54
N GLY A 95 1.57 22.01 4.35
CA GLY A 95 2.84 21.55 4.91
C GLY A 95 3.20 22.21 6.24
N LYS A 96 2.32 23.01 6.84
CA LYS A 96 2.56 23.60 8.17
C LYS A 96 2.38 22.53 9.25
N PHE A 97 3.26 22.52 10.24
CA PHE A 97 3.18 21.60 11.37
C PHE A 97 1.94 21.92 12.23
N HIS A 98 1.17 20.88 12.55
CA HIS A 98 -0.02 20.96 13.42
C HIS A 98 0.27 20.41 14.81
N CYS A 99 0.63 19.12 14.91
CA CYS A 99 0.94 18.50 16.19
C CYS A 99 1.82 17.26 16.05
N LYS A 100 2.32 16.79 17.19
CA LYS A 100 3.15 15.60 17.35
C LYS A 100 2.51 14.69 18.41
N ILE A 101 2.43 13.40 18.12
CA ILE A 101 1.99 12.36 19.04
C ILE A 101 3.20 11.49 19.38
N GLU A 102 3.50 11.37 20.67
CA GLU A 102 4.54 10.47 21.15
C GLU A 102 3.97 9.08 21.35
N VAL A 103 4.56 8.10 20.65
CA VAL A 103 4.10 6.72 20.68
C VAL A 103 4.93 5.95 21.71
N PRO A 104 4.30 5.27 22.69
CA PRO A 104 4.98 4.74 23.88
C PRO A 104 5.87 3.49 23.66
N SER A 105 6.08 3.07 22.42
CA SER A 105 6.97 1.95 22.06
C SER A 105 7.33 2.05 20.58
N PHE A 106 8.26 1.19 20.12
CA PHE A 106 8.47 0.91 18.71
C PHE A 106 7.17 0.41 18.06
N SER A 107 6.34 1.34 17.62
CA SER A 107 5.11 1.05 16.90
C SER A 107 5.47 1.07 15.43
N THR A 108 5.30 -0.07 14.78
CA THR A 108 5.70 -0.24 13.38
C THR A 108 4.78 0.54 12.43
N ALA A 109 3.54 0.83 12.83
CA ALA A 109 2.56 1.53 12.01
C ALA A 109 1.41 2.13 12.85
N PHE A 110 0.64 3.03 12.23
CA PHE A 110 -0.64 3.51 12.75
C PHE A 110 -1.79 3.19 11.78
N SER A 111 -3.03 3.33 12.26
CA SER A 111 -4.24 3.27 11.41
C SER A 111 -5.13 4.46 11.69
N VAL A 112 -5.84 4.95 10.67
CA VAL A 112 -6.69 6.14 10.78
C VAL A 112 -8.15 5.79 10.57
N ASN A 113 -8.97 6.07 11.58
CA ASN A 113 -10.41 6.10 11.41
C ASN A 113 -10.83 7.51 10.99
N ARG A 114 -10.99 7.73 9.68
CA ARG A 114 -11.33 9.04 9.10
C ARG A 114 -12.68 9.57 9.61
N GLN A 115 -13.65 8.68 9.87
CA GLN A 115 -14.98 9.07 10.32
C GLN A 115 -15.00 9.57 11.75
N LYS A 116 -14.30 8.86 12.63
CA LYS A 116 -14.17 9.24 14.04
C LYS A 116 -13.07 10.29 14.25
N ARG A 117 -12.27 10.56 13.23
CA ARG A 117 -11.07 11.43 13.29
C ARG A 117 -10.10 10.94 14.37
N GLU A 118 -9.86 9.63 14.36
CA GLU A 118 -9.01 8.96 15.33
C GLU A 118 -7.79 8.33 14.66
N ILE A 119 -6.66 8.39 15.35
CA ILE A 119 -5.43 7.69 15.03
C ILE A 119 -5.26 6.58 16.06
N MET A 120 -5.15 5.35 15.59
CA MET A 120 -4.86 4.17 16.41
C MET A 120 -3.40 3.79 16.25
N VAL A 121 -2.70 3.65 17.36
CA VAL A 121 -1.34 3.08 17.44
C VAL A 121 -1.35 1.87 18.37
N LYS A 122 -0.40 0.95 18.18
CA LYS A 122 -0.27 -0.23 19.04
C LYS A 122 0.94 -0.13 19.96
N LYS A 123 0.76 -0.59 21.21
CA LYS A 123 1.80 -0.86 22.20
C LYS A 123 1.64 -2.31 22.68
N GLY A 124 2.36 -3.24 22.06
CA GLY A 124 2.11 -4.67 22.27
C GLY A 124 0.68 -5.05 21.87
N ARG A 125 -0.06 -5.68 22.78
CA ARG A 125 -1.48 -6.06 22.60
C ARG A 125 -2.45 -4.98 23.08
N THR A 126 -2.01 -3.73 23.14
CA THR A 126 -2.82 -2.60 23.57
C THR A 126 -2.96 -1.59 22.44
N GLU A 127 -4.20 -1.20 22.15
CA GLU A 127 -4.55 -0.17 21.18
C GLU A 127 -4.74 1.17 21.90
N ILE A 128 -4.02 2.20 21.45
CA ILE A 128 -4.14 3.56 21.98
C ILE A 128 -4.69 4.45 20.88
N TYR A 129 -5.73 5.22 21.22
CA TYR A 129 -6.43 6.07 20.28
C TYR A 129 -6.19 7.54 20.62
N TYR A 130 -5.87 8.34 19.60
CA TYR A 130 -5.67 9.77 19.67
C TYR A 130 -6.62 10.47 18.70
N ASN A 131 -7.00 11.72 18.98
CA ASN A 131 -7.67 12.55 17.98
C ASN A 131 -6.64 13.24 17.06
N PHE A 132 -7.11 14.00 16.07
CA PHE A 132 -6.24 14.75 15.14
C PHE A 132 -5.58 16.00 15.77
N ASP A 133 -5.83 16.29 17.05
CA ASP A 133 -5.10 17.32 17.81
C ASP A 133 -4.01 16.69 18.68
N GLY A 134 -3.77 15.39 18.54
CA GLY A 134 -2.77 14.63 19.28
C GLY A 134 -3.16 14.32 20.73
N LYS A 135 -4.40 14.58 21.14
CA LYS A 135 -4.91 14.24 22.47
C LYS A 135 -5.29 12.76 22.52
N LYS A 136 -4.75 12.03 23.49
CA LYS A 136 -5.15 10.66 23.81
C LYS A 136 -6.64 10.63 24.19
N LEU A 137 -7.41 9.79 23.50
CA LEU A 137 -8.84 9.59 23.72
C LEU A 137 -9.10 8.41 24.66
N ARG A 138 -8.47 7.25 24.37
CA ARG A 138 -8.68 6.01 25.11
C ARG A 138 -7.56 5.01 24.85
N GLU A 139 -7.54 3.96 25.67
CA GLU A 139 -6.67 2.81 25.56
C GLU A 139 -7.49 1.55 25.84
N GLN A 140 -7.29 0.49 25.07
CA GLN A 140 -8.01 -0.78 25.25
C GLN A 140 -7.14 -1.97 24.81
N PRO A 141 -7.38 -3.18 25.34
CA PRO A 141 -6.80 -4.39 24.78
C PRO A 141 -7.17 -4.55 23.30
N GLU A 142 -6.23 -5.07 22.52
CA GLU A 142 -6.41 -5.40 21.11
C GLU A 142 -7.58 -6.35 20.92
N LYS A 143 -8.55 -5.95 20.08
CA LYS A 143 -9.76 -6.74 19.85
C LYS A 143 -9.61 -7.78 18.75
N SER A 144 -8.69 -7.55 17.81
CA SER A 144 -8.43 -8.42 16.68
C SER A 144 -6.98 -8.27 16.23
N ILE A 145 -6.40 -9.37 15.77
CA ILE A 145 -5.04 -9.41 15.24
C ILE A 145 -5.03 -8.80 13.84
N GLY A 146 -3.92 -8.16 13.50
CA GLY A 146 -3.69 -7.54 12.20
C GLY A 146 -3.90 -6.04 12.19
N THR A 147 -3.66 -5.42 11.04
CA THR A 147 -3.88 -3.98 10.83
C THR A 147 -5.35 -3.77 10.50
N PRO A 148 -6.07 -2.82 11.13
CA PRO A 148 -7.43 -2.50 10.76
C PRO A 148 -7.50 -1.53 9.57
N TYR A 149 -8.50 -1.73 8.72
CA TYR A 149 -9.01 -0.74 7.78
C TYR A 149 -10.44 -0.34 8.18
N TYR A 150 -10.70 0.97 8.28
CA TYR A 150 -11.99 1.49 8.73
C TYR A 150 -12.84 1.94 7.55
N PHE A 151 -13.96 1.24 7.29
CA PHE A 151 -14.92 1.59 6.24
C PHE A 151 -15.94 2.63 6.72
N ALA A 152 -16.54 3.35 5.76
CA ALA A 152 -17.50 4.42 6.04
C ALA A 152 -18.83 4.00 6.69
N ASN A 153 -19.14 2.70 6.74
CA ASN A 153 -20.34 2.21 7.43
C ASN A 153 -20.04 1.71 8.86
N GLY A 154 -18.89 2.09 9.42
CA GLY A 154 -18.44 1.67 10.75
C GLY A 154 -18.00 0.20 10.81
N ARG A 155 -17.93 -0.50 9.68
CA ARG A 155 -17.33 -1.84 9.59
C ARG A 155 -15.81 -1.73 9.52
N ILE A 156 -15.13 -2.78 9.97
CA ILE A 156 -13.68 -2.83 10.04
C ILE A 156 -13.20 -4.09 9.34
N GLY A 157 -12.26 -3.94 8.42
CA GLY A 157 -11.53 -5.06 7.83
C GLY A 157 -10.20 -5.27 8.54
N TYR A 158 -9.85 -6.51 8.84
CA TYR A 158 -8.53 -6.89 9.34
C TYR A 158 -7.87 -7.80 8.31
N ALA A 159 -6.62 -7.51 7.99
CA ALA A 159 -5.76 -8.40 7.23
C ALA A 159 -4.66 -8.93 8.15
N ASP A 160 -4.53 -10.25 8.17
CA ASP A 160 -3.57 -10.97 9.02
C ASP A 160 -3.20 -12.28 8.35
N TYR A 161 -1.90 -12.50 8.19
CA TYR A 161 -1.34 -13.76 7.75
C TYR A 161 -0.59 -14.41 8.90
N ARG A 162 -1.00 -15.63 9.28
CA ARG A 162 -0.39 -16.30 10.43
C ARG A 162 0.96 -16.89 10.04
N VAL A 163 1.96 -16.57 10.84
CA VAL A 163 3.31 -17.11 10.71
C VAL A 163 3.56 -18.23 11.72
N SER A 164 4.51 -19.11 11.40
CA SER A 164 5.01 -20.21 12.24
C SER A 164 4.07 -21.43 12.34
N GLU A 165 4.20 -22.36 11.40
CA GLU A 165 3.41 -23.60 11.31
C GLU A 165 3.31 -24.38 12.63
N GLN A 166 4.41 -24.44 13.40
CA GLN A 166 4.49 -25.21 14.64
C GLN A 166 3.41 -24.87 15.68
N TYR A 167 2.79 -23.69 15.59
CA TYR A 167 1.73 -23.23 16.49
C TYR A 167 0.35 -23.18 15.84
N LEU A 168 0.23 -23.59 14.57
CA LEU A 168 -0.99 -23.43 13.78
C LEU A 168 -1.70 -24.78 13.61
N PRO A 169 -3.01 -24.84 13.86
CA PRO A 169 -3.78 -26.05 13.60
C PRO A 169 -3.92 -26.28 12.09
N ASP A 170 -4.06 -27.54 11.70
CA ASP A 170 -4.39 -27.93 10.33
C ASP A 170 -5.87 -27.65 10.04
N THR A 171 -6.17 -26.39 9.73
CA THR A 171 -7.51 -25.93 9.43
C THR A 171 -7.50 -24.71 8.53
N VAL A 172 -8.65 -24.44 7.93
CA VAL A 172 -8.86 -23.27 7.08
C VAL A 172 -9.03 -22.03 7.94
N ASN A 173 -8.27 -20.99 7.62
CA ASN A 173 -8.45 -19.65 8.13
C ASN A 173 -8.65 -18.67 6.97
N HIS A 174 -8.96 -17.42 7.30
CA HIS A 174 -9.21 -16.34 6.35
C HIS A 174 -8.21 -15.21 6.60
N GLU A 175 -7.48 -14.81 5.56
CA GLU A 175 -6.52 -13.71 5.65
C GLU A 175 -7.22 -12.38 5.86
N TYR A 176 -8.39 -12.21 5.24
CA TYR A 176 -9.20 -11.01 5.37
C TYR A 176 -10.49 -11.29 6.13
N ARG A 177 -10.71 -10.57 7.24
CA ARG A 177 -11.88 -10.75 8.11
C ARG A 177 -12.60 -9.42 8.30
N LEU A 178 -13.92 -9.46 8.20
CA LEU A 178 -14.77 -8.29 8.39
C LEU A 178 -15.51 -8.35 9.72
N TYR A 179 -15.48 -7.22 10.43
CA TYR A 179 -16.09 -7.04 11.74
C TYR A 179 -17.13 -5.92 11.72
N SER A 180 -18.20 -6.11 12.49
CA SER A 180 -19.20 -5.09 12.80
C SER A 180 -19.57 -5.20 14.27
N LYS A 181 -19.60 -4.06 14.98
CA LYS A 181 -19.91 -4.01 16.43
C LYS A 181 -19.09 -5.02 17.26
N GLY A 182 -17.82 -5.23 16.89
CA GLY A 182 -16.91 -6.16 17.58
C GLY A 182 -17.09 -7.64 17.27
N ARG A 183 -18.00 -8.02 16.37
CA ARG A 183 -18.21 -9.41 15.94
C ARG A 183 -17.77 -9.60 14.50
N GLN A 184 -17.04 -10.68 14.23
CA GLN A 184 -16.75 -11.10 12.87
C GLN A 184 -18.05 -11.57 12.20
N TYR A 185 -18.30 -11.12 10.97
CA TYR A 185 -19.48 -11.54 10.20
C TYR A 185 -19.14 -12.08 8.81
N ALA A 186 -17.90 -11.92 8.35
CA ALA A 186 -17.42 -12.52 7.11
C ALA A 186 -15.91 -12.76 7.14
N GLY A 187 -15.45 -13.75 6.39
CA GLY A 187 -14.05 -14.05 6.12
C GLY A 187 -13.85 -14.31 4.62
N TYR A 188 -12.71 -13.88 4.08
CA TYR A 188 -12.35 -14.03 2.68
C TYR A 188 -10.89 -14.46 2.55
N LEU A 189 -10.52 -14.91 1.35
CA LEU A 189 -9.17 -15.38 1.04
C LEU A 189 -8.81 -16.56 1.96
N PRO A 190 -9.54 -17.69 1.83
CA PRO A 190 -9.29 -18.85 2.66
C PRO A 190 -7.93 -19.46 2.34
N TYR A 191 -7.22 -19.91 3.38
CA TYR A 191 -5.98 -20.66 3.25
C TYR A 191 -5.90 -21.71 4.35
N ASN A 192 -5.20 -22.81 4.09
CA ASN A 192 -4.88 -23.79 5.12
C ASN A 192 -3.67 -23.27 5.93
N MET A 193 -3.85 -23.05 7.23
CA MET A 193 -2.82 -22.45 8.08
C MET A 193 -1.57 -23.32 8.27
N LYS A 194 -1.64 -24.62 7.99
CA LYS A 194 -0.52 -25.54 8.11
C LYS A 194 0.20 -25.72 6.77
N LEU A 195 -0.57 -26.06 5.73
CA LEU A 195 -0.06 -26.37 4.39
C LEU A 195 0.45 -25.11 3.67
N ALA A 196 -0.30 -24.01 3.75
CA ALA A 196 0.06 -22.73 3.16
C ALA A 196 0.52 -21.76 4.24
N SER A 197 1.41 -22.19 5.13
CA SER A 197 2.00 -21.30 6.14
C SER A 197 3.17 -20.51 5.55
N ILE A 198 3.29 -19.26 5.99
CA ILE A 198 4.48 -18.44 5.76
C ILE A 198 5.33 -18.53 7.02
N GLN A 199 6.59 -18.91 6.86
CA GLN A 199 7.53 -18.99 7.98
C GLN A 199 8.23 -17.65 8.18
N ASN A 200 8.77 -17.43 9.39
CA ASN A 200 9.55 -16.23 9.68
C ASN A 200 10.78 -16.08 8.76
N SER A 201 11.28 -17.18 8.20
CA SER A 201 12.41 -17.21 7.27
C SER A 201 12.04 -17.00 5.80
N ASP A 202 10.75 -16.94 5.44
CA ASP A 202 10.31 -16.73 4.05
C ASP A 202 10.40 -15.27 3.58
N ASP A 203 10.77 -14.35 4.48
CA ASP A 203 10.96 -12.91 4.23
C ASP A 203 9.82 -12.26 3.44
N ILE A 204 8.65 -12.16 4.07
CA ILE A 204 7.49 -11.44 3.52
C ILE A 204 7.48 -9.96 3.89
N TYR A 205 8.66 -9.36 3.97
CA TYR A 205 8.81 -8.03 4.54
C TYR A 205 8.23 -6.95 3.61
N THR A 206 6.92 -6.73 3.72
CA THR A 206 6.27 -5.52 3.24
C THR A 206 6.38 -4.48 4.35
N TRP A 207 7.31 -3.54 4.19
CA TRP A 207 7.50 -2.42 5.11
C TRP A 207 6.34 -1.41 5.13
N HIS A 208 5.25 -1.74 4.44
CA HIS A 208 4.02 -0.98 4.37
C HIS A 208 2.87 -1.86 4.87
N GLY A 209 1.81 -1.24 5.37
CA GLY A 209 0.59 -1.97 5.67
C GLY A 209 0.05 -2.67 4.41
N PRO A 210 -0.69 -3.77 4.56
CA PRO A 210 -1.16 -4.56 3.42
C PRO A 210 -2.33 -3.90 2.66
N PHE A 211 -2.85 -2.79 3.19
CA PHE A 211 -3.93 -2.02 2.60
C PHE A 211 -3.38 -0.78 1.90
N PHE A 212 -3.84 -0.57 0.67
CA PHE A 212 -3.47 0.58 -0.15
C PHE A 212 -4.72 1.41 -0.46
N ASP A 213 -4.78 2.61 0.11
CA ASP A 213 -5.91 3.52 -0.05
C ASP A 213 -6.08 3.94 -1.52
N ILE A 214 -7.34 4.08 -1.95
CA ILE A 214 -7.73 4.58 -3.28
C ILE A 214 -8.62 5.81 -3.18
N GLY A 215 -8.51 6.58 -2.10
CA GLY A 215 -9.36 7.75 -1.85
C GLY A 215 -10.81 7.48 -1.48
N SER A 216 -11.23 6.21 -1.52
CA SER A 216 -12.58 5.80 -1.20
C SER A 216 -12.66 5.27 0.23
N SER A 217 -13.72 5.62 0.95
CA SER A 217 -14.04 5.01 2.24
C SER A 217 -14.86 3.72 2.10
N LYS A 218 -15.19 3.33 0.86
CA LYS A 218 -15.99 2.14 0.54
C LYS A 218 -15.13 0.93 0.18
N ALA A 219 -13.93 1.16 -0.34
CA ALA A 219 -13.06 0.15 -0.90
C ALA A 219 -11.58 0.49 -0.67
N VAL A 220 -10.75 -0.55 -0.63
CA VAL A 220 -9.30 -0.46 -0.49
C VAL A 220 -8.65 -1.55 -1.34
N LEU A 221 -7.45 -1.29 -1.85
CA LEU A 221 -6.69 -2.32 -2.55
C LEU A 221 -5.85 -3.15 -1.58
N TYR A 222 -5.64 -4.41 -1.95
CA TYR A 222 -4.88 -5.38 -1.15
C TYR A 222 -4.12 -6.32 -2.09
N CYS A 223 -2.88 -6.64 -1.71
CA CYS A 223 -2.04 -7.60 -2.42
C CYS A 223 -1.59 -8.69 -1.45
N ARG A 224 -1.54 -9.93 -1.92
CA ARG A 224 -1.06 -11.08 -1.14
C ARG A 224 0.40 -11.36 -1.48
N PRO A 225 1.21 -11.81 -0.51
CA PRO A 225 2.51 -12.39 -0.80
C PRO A 225 2.36 -13.57 -1.75
N PHE A 226 3.34 -13.77 -2.64
CA PHE A 226 3.37 -14.93 -3.55
C PHE A 226 2.17 -15.02 -4.48
N GLU A 227 1.64 -13.87 -4.91
CA GLU A 227 0.60 -13.78 -5.95
C GLU A 227 0.79 -12.56 -6.86
N TYR A 228 0.14 -12.63 -8.03
CA TYR A 228 0.08 -11.56 -9.03
C TYR A 228 -1.29 -10.88 -9.11
N ASN A 229 -2.10 -11.04 -8.07
CA ASN A 229 -3.46 -10.49 -8.00
C ASN A 229 -3.47 -9.20 -7.19
N ILE A 230 -4.25 -8.22 -7.66
CA ILE A 230 -4.64 -7.04 -6.88
C ILE A 230 -6.13 -7.19 -6.55
N TYR A 231 -6.43 -7.25 -5.26
CA TYR A 231 -7.78 -7.41 -4.75
C TYR A 231 -8.40 -6.05 -4.46
N GLU A 232 -9.69 -5.91 -4.73
CA GLU A 232 -10.51 -4.85 -4.13
C GLU A 232 -11.27 -5.42 -2.94
N LEU A 233 -11.03 -4.83 -1.78
CA LEU A 233 -11.69 -5.18 -0.53
C LEU A 233 -12.71 -4.10 -0.20
N THR A 234 -13.95 -4.51 0.03
CA THR A 234 -15.02 -3.63 0.47
C THR A 234 -15.55 -4.08 1.82
N SER A 235 -16.41 -3.26 2.41
CA SER A 235 -17.14 -3.65 3.61
C SER A 235 -18.15 -4.79 3.42
N GLN A 236 -18.24 -5.42 2.24
CA GLN A 236 -19.22 -6.47 1.93
C GLN A 236 -18.63 -7.67 1.20
N ARG A 237 -17.52 -7.50 0.47
CA ARG A 237 -16.93 -8.53 -0.39
C ARG A 237 -15.43 -8.29 -0.58
N ALA A 238 -14.72 -9.34 -0.95
CA ALA A 238 -13.37 -9.31 -1.51
C ALA A 238 -13.40 -10.01 -2.87
N TYR A 239 -12.73 -9.45 -3.88
CA TYR A 239 -12.61 -10.04 -5.21
C TYR A 239 -11.32 -9.61 -5.90
N VAL A 240 -10.84 -10.42 -6.85
CA VAL A 240 -9.69 -10.06 -7.69
C VAL A 240 -10.14 -8.97 -8.66
N LYS A 241 -9.62 -7.76 -8.51
CA LYS A 241 -9.91 -6.65 -9.42
C LYS A 241 -9.02 -6.73 -10.66
N TYR A 242 -7.72 -6.95 -10.43
CA TYR A 242 -6.72 -7.08 -11.49
C TYR A 242 -5.89 -8.33 -11.30
N LYS A 243 -5.57 -8.99 -12.42
CA LYS A 243 -4.63 -10.11 -12.48
C LYS A 243 -3.48 -9.74 -13.40
N LEU A 244 -2.28 -9.63 -12.85
CA LEU A 244 -1.10 -9.33 -13.65
C LEU A 244 -0.62 -10.61 -14.35
N VAL A 245 -0.41 -10.50 -15.66
CA VAL A 245 0.12 -11.53 -16.52
C VAL A 245 1.54 -11.13 -16.91
N LEU A 246 2.50 -11.98 -16.55
CA LEU A 246 3.94 -11.72 -16.69
C LEU A 246 4.56 -12.72 -17.68
N PRO A 247 5.68 -12.39 -18.35
CA PRO A 247 6.47 -13.36 -19.10
C PRO A 247 6.94 -14.50 -18.19
N GLN A 248 7.04 -15.70 -18.76
CA GLN A 248 7.31 -16.93 -18.02
C GLN A 248 8.59 -16.87 -17.16
N GLU A 249 9.61 -16.13 -17.60
CA GLU A 249 10.88 -15.99 -16.85
C GLU A 249 10.75 -15.22 -15.53
N TYR A 250 9.66 -14.45 -15.35
CA TYR A 250 9.35 -13.70 -14.13
C TYR A 250 8.41 -14.46 -13.19
N VAL A 251 7.89 -15.61 -13.60
CA VAL A 251 6.86 -16.35 -12.87
C VAL A 251 7.50 -17.46 -12.02
N PHE A 252 7.09 -17.57 -10.75
CA PHE A 252 7.43 -18.69 -9.87
C PHE A 252 6.37 -19.83 -9.97
N PRO A 253 6.66 -21.05 -9.48
CA PRO A 253 5.72 -22.17 -9.48
C PRO A 253 4.40 -21.87 -8.76
N GLN A 254 3.25 -22.24 -9.33
CA GLN A 254 1.93 -21.91 -8.77
C GLN A 254 1.70 -22.43 -7.33
N ASP A 255 2.42 -23.49 -6.96
CA ASP A 255 2.36 -24.17 -5.67
C ASP A 255 3.45 -23.70 -4.69
N VAL A 256 4.10 -22.55 -4.93
CA VAL A 256 5.17 -22.02 -4.07
C VAL A 256 4.78 -21.94 -2.58
N LEU A 257 3.50 -21.73 -2.29
CA LEU A 257 2.95 -21.67 -0.93
C LEU A 257 2.75 -23.04 -0.27
N THR A 258 2.59 -24.10 -1.05
CA THR A 258 2.21 -25.44 -0.56
C THR A 258 3.29 -26.51 -0.75
N VAL A 259 4.34 -26.23 -1.52
CA VAL A 259 5.48 -27.13 -1.68
C VAL A 259 6.30 -27.17 -0.40
N ASP A 260 6.37 -28.33 0.24
CA ASP A 260 7.09 -28.52 1.52
C ASP A 260 8.58 -28.17 1.41
N SER A 261 9.25 -28.45 0.29
CA SER A 261 10.68 -28.12 0.11
C SER A 261 10.96 -26.63 0.05
N LEU A 262 9.95 -25.79 -0.21
CA LEU A 262 10.08 -24.33 -0.22
C LEU A 262 9.63 -23.70 1.08
N LYS A 263 8.93 -24.42 1.96
CA LYS A 263 8.41 -23.87 3.21
C LYS A 263 9.56 -23.47 4.14
N GLY A 264 9.65 -22.20 4.49
CA GLY A 264 10.77 -21.66 5.27
C GLY A 264 12.06 -21.44 4.48
N HIS A 265 12.04 -21.70 3.17
CA HIS A 265 13.17 -21.57 2.27
C HIS A 265 12.87 -20.65 1.06
N ARG A 266 11.72 -19.95 1.06
CA ARG A 266 11.31 -19.10 -0.08
C ARG A 266 12.29 -17.96 -0.33
N TYR A 267 12.82 -17.34 0.72
CA TYR A 267 13.85 -16.30 0.60
C TYR A 267 15.08 -16.82 -0.16
N THR A 268 15.60 -17.99 0.21
CA THR A 268 16.74 -18.63 -0.47
C THR A 268 16.39 -18.96 -1.92
N TYR A 269 15.19 -19.47 -2.17
CA TYR A 269 14.69 -19.76 -3.52
C TYR A 269 14.68 -18.52 -4.41
N PHE A 270 14.10 -17.40 -3.97
CA PHE A 270 14.04 -16.17 -4.76
C PHE A 270 15.42 -15.52 -4.95
N ASN A 271 16.35 -15.70 -4.00
CA ASN A 271 17.73 -15.26 -4.17
C ASN A 271 18.52 -16.08 -5.20
N ALA A 272 18.16 -17.35 -5.40
CA ALA A 272 18.71 -18.17 -6.49
C ALA A 272 17.99 -17.89 -7.83
N ASN A 273 16.72 -17.48 -7.79
CA ASN A 273 15.88 -17.23 -8.96
C ASN A 273 15.55 -15.73 -9.12
N GLN A 274 16.58 -14.90 -9.15
CA GLN A 274 16.44 -13.47 -8.88
C GLN A 274 15.59 -12.67 -9.87
N LYS A 275 15.37 -13.21 -11.09
CA LYS A 275 14.44 -12.63 -12.08
C LYS A 275 12.98 -12.78 -11.64
N GLN A 276 12.63 -13.85 -10.93
CA GLN A 276 11.24 -14.11 -10.57
C GLN A 276 10.70 -13.02 -9.66
N ILE A 277 9.47 -12.60 -9.96
CA ILE A 277 8.73 -11.63 -9.19
C ILE A 277 7.99 -12.40 -8.10
N ARG A 278 8.34 -12.16 -6.83
CA ARG A 278 7.75 -12.84 -5.67
C ARG A 278 6.36 -12.32 -5.30
N GLU A 279 6.04 -11.06 -5.59
CA GLU A 279 4.72 -10.48 -5.31
C GLU A 279 4.53 -9.15 -6.05
N VAL A 280 3.26 -8.75 -6.18
CA VAL A 280 2.85 -7.38 -6.50
C VAL A 280 2.57 -6.63 -5.20
N SER A 281 2.98 -5.37 -5.09
CA SER A 281 2.74 -4.54 -3.90
C SER A 281 2.56 -3.06 -4.24
N PHE A 282 2.32 -2.20 -3.23
CA PHE A 282 2.15 -0.75 -3.40
C PHE A 282 1.15 -0.38 -4.51
N ALA A 283 0.01 -1.08 -4.53
CA ALA A 283 -1.00 -0.92 -5.55
C ALA A 283 -1.89 0.30 -5.27
N TYR A 284 -1.84 1.33 -6.11
CA TYR A 284 -2.70 2.51 -6.01
C TYR A 284 -3.41 2.75 -7.32
N GLU A 285 -4.65 3.22 -7.25
CA GLU A 285 -5.47 3.52 -8.42
C GLU A 285 -5.87 5.00 -8.43
N THR A 286 -5.62 5.69 -9.55
CA THR A 286 -6.13 7.05 -9.79
C THR A 286 -6.62 7.19 -11.23
N GLY A 287 -7.92 7.45 -11.39
CA GLY A 287 -8.58 7.46 -12.70
C GLY A 287 -8.39 6.12 -13.42
N ASN A 288 -7.83 6.14 -14.64
CA ASN A 288 -7.53 4.91 -15.40
C ASN A 288 -6.09 4.43 -15.21
N ASN A 289 -5.43 4.78 -14.12
CA ASN A 289 -4.04 4.41 -13.90
C ASN A 289 -3.90 3.56 -12.65
N ILE A 290 -3.10 2.51 -12.76
CA ILE A 290 -2.66 1.71 -11.62
C ILE A 290 -1.17 1.89 -11.45
N PHE A 291 -0.78 2.30 -10.25
CA PHE A 291 0.58 2.29 -9.79
C PHE A 291 0.81 1.00 -9.00
N PHE A 292 1.92 0.33 -9.21
CA PHE A 292 2.25 -0.87 -8.46
C PHE A 292 3.75 -1.11 -8.43
N ARG A 293 4.16 -2.04 -7.60
CA ARG A 293 5.53 -2.53 -7.50
C ARG A 293 5.59 -4.02 -7.80
N LEU A 294 6.56 -4.43 -8.60
CA LEU A 294 6.95 -5.81 -8.81
C LEU A 294 8.18 -6.08 -7.95
N ASN A 295 8.05 -7.00 -6.99
CA ASN A 295 9.15 -7.33 -6.10
C ASN A 295 9.93 -8.54 -6.63
N SER A 296 11.23 -8.40 -6.86
CA SER A 296 12.16 -9.50 -7.14
C SER A 296 13.41 -9.37 -6.27
N SER A 297 14.36 -10.30 -6.34
CA SER A 297 15.63 -10.16 -5.59
C SER A 297 16.64 -9.23 -6.28
N ILE A 298 16.57 -9.04 -7.60
CA ILE A 298 17.39 -8.06 -8.36
C ILE A 298 16.83 -6.62 -8.29
N ALA A 299 15.56 -6.48 -7.93
CA ALA A 299 14.83 -5.23 -7.78
C ALA A 299 15.62 -4.11 -7.04
N GLY A 300 16.54 -4.45 -6.13
CA GLY A 300 17.32 -3.46 -5.38
C GLY A 300 18.58 -2.93 -6.05
N THR A 301 19.10 -3.56 -7.11
CA THR A 301 20.45 -3.24 -7.62
C THR A 301 20.47 -2.62 -9.02
N ASN A 302 19.51 -2.90 -9.92
CA ASN A 302 19.49 -2.32 -11.28
C ASN A 302 18.11 -2.28 -12.01
N GLY A 303 17.07 -2.99 -11.51
CA GLY A 303 15.77 -3.08 -12.18
C GLY A 303 14.77 -1.97 -11.79
N SER A 304 13.86 -1.57 -12.69
CA SER A 304 12.66 -0.83 -12.24
C SER A 304 11.79 -1.77 -11.42
N ILE A 305 11.38 -1.32 -10.25
CA ILE A 305 10.50 -2.08 -9.37
C ILE A 305 9.10 -1.49 -9.38
N SER A 306 8.96 -0.22 -9.74
CA SER A 306 7.73 0.54 -9.64
C SER A 306 7.25 0.94 -11.02
N TYR A 307 5.96 0.79 -11.27
CA TYR A 307 5.35 0.98 -12.58
C TYR A 307 4.06 1.80 -12.45
N ILE A 308 3.70 2.46 -13.55
CA ILE A 308 2.35 2.97 -13.81
C ILE A 308 1.83 2.31 -15.09
N TYR A 309 0.62 1.76 -15.02
CA TYR A 309 -0.10 1.18 -16.14
C TYR A 309 -1.40 1.95 -16.39
N ASN A 310 -1.62 2.37 -17.63
CA ASN A 310 -2.88 3.01 -18.02
C ASN A 310 -3.86 1.97 -18.57
N LEU A 311 -4.99 1.81 -17.90
CA LEU A 311 -6.04 0.82 -18.18
C LEU A 311 -6.80 1.06 -19.49
N LYS A 312 -6.74 2.27 -20.05
CA LYS A 312 -7.41 2.59 -21.32
C LYS A 312 -6.51 2.35 -22.53
N THR A 313 -5.24 2.69 -22.41
CA THR A 313 -4.28 2.65 -23.53
C THR A 313 -3.33 1.45 -23.47
N ASN A 314 -3.33 0.70 -22.37
CA ASN A 314 -2.40 -0.36 -22.05
C ASN A 314 -0.93 0.08 -22.00
N ALA A 315 -0.69 1.38 -21.86
CA ALA A 315 0.65 1.94 -21.76
C ALA A 315 1.28 1.63 -20.39
N LEU A 316 2.52 1.17 -20.39
CA LEU A 316 3.29 0.81 -19.19
C LEU A 316 4.57 1.62 -19.11
N ALA A 317 4.68 2.49 -18.11
CA ALA A 317 5.92 3.21 -17.82
C ALA A 317 6.53 2.73 -16.50
N ALA A 318 7.85 2.56 -16.48
CA ALA A 318 8.61 2.41 -15.25
C ALA A 318 8.75 3.78 -14.57
N ILE A 319 8.45 3.87 -13.27
CA ILE A 319 8.49 5.14 -12.52
C ILE A 319 9.89 5.75 -12.50
N LYS A 320 10.93 4.92 -12.45
CA LYS A 320 12.31 5.41 -12.56
C LYS A 320 12.52 6.11 -13.90
N ASP A 321 11.99 5.57 -14.99
CA ASP A 321 12.26 6.06 -16.35
C ASP A 321 11.39 7.26 -16.75
N ILE A 322 10.70 7.89 -15.77
CA ILE A 322 9.96 9.15 -15.93
C ILE A 322 10.87 10.31 -15.52
N TYR A 323 11.36 11.06 -16.50
CA TYR A 323 12.29 12.15 -16.29
C TYR A 323 11.57 13.46 -15.95
N PRO A 324 12.10 14.26 -15.00
CA PRO A 324 11.69 15.65 -14.81
C PRO A 324 11.86 16.46 -16.09
N ASP A 325 11.02 17.49 -16.24
CA ASP A 325 11.09 18.46 -17.32
C ASP A 325 10.77 19.88 -16.81
N ALA A 326 10.71 20.85 -17.73
CA ALA A 326 10.44 22.25 -17.35
C ALA A 326 9.07 22.43 -16.66
N THR A 327 8.09 21.56 -16.92
CA THR A 327 6.73 21.67 -16.36
C THR A 327 6.66 21.30 -14.87
N ASN A 328 7.68 20.63 -14.35
CA ASN A 328 7.86 20.43 -12.91
C ASN A 328 9.19 21.04 -12.42
N TYR A 329 9.66 22.09 -13.10
CA TYR A 329 10.85 22.85 -12.72
C TYR A 329 12.13 22.00 -12.67
N ASN A 330 12.19 20.93 -13.48
CA ASN A 330 13.25 19.93 -13.49
C ASN A 330 13.57 19.35 -12.10
N LEU A 331 12.63 19.44 -11.16
CA LEU A 331 12.76 18.89 -9.82
C LEU A 331 12.49 17.38 -9.87
N PRO A 332 13.10 16.57 -8.98
CA PRO A 332 12.85 15.14 -8.96
C PRO A 332 11.36 14.85 -8.71
N ILE A 333 10.81 13.77 -9.31
CA ILE A 333 9.43 13.31 -9.06
C ILE A 333 9.42 12.25 -7.97
N THR A 334 10.44 11.39 -8.00
CA THR A 334 10.75 10.41 -6.97
C THR A 334 12.25 10.45 -6.72
N ASP A 335 12.69 9.91 -5.59
CA ASP A 335 14.09 9.69 -5.23
C ASP A 335 14.51 8.22 -5.40
N ILE A 336 13.80 7.47 -6.28
CA ILE A 336 14.06 6.06 -6.57
C ILE A 336 15.50 5.77 -7.03
N TYR A 337 16.19 6.81 -7.54
CA TYR A 337 17.58 6.74 -8.01
C TYR A 337 18.64 6.90 -6.92
N ASN A 338 18.29 7.41 -5.73
CA ASN A 338 19.28 7.71 -4.69
C ASN A 338 19.54 6.52 -3.75
N GLY A 339 19.72 5.33 -4.34
CA GLY A 339 19.89 4.07 -3.62
C GLY A 339 20.74 4.16 -2.35
N GLY A 340 20.29 3.47 -1.29
CA GLY A 340 20.96 3.37 0.00
C GLY A 340 20.09 3.86 1.15
N ASN A 341 19.68 2.96 2.06
CA ASN A 341 19.10 3.19 3.41
C ASN A 341 18.02 4.27 3.61
N PHE A 342 17.50 4.85 2.54
CA PHE A 342 16.51 5.91 2.55
C PHE A 342 15.32 5.47 1.71
N TYR A 343 14.23 5.26 2.45
CA TYR A 343 13.13 4.38 2.12
C TYR A 343 11.95 5.12 1.52
N ASN A 344 12.15 5.92 0.49
CA ASN A 344 11.01 6.14 -0.38
C ASN A 344 10.83 4.90 -1.25
N ARG A 345 10.02 3.96 -0.75
CA ARG A 345 9.91 2.60 -1.26
C ARG A 345 9.05 2.48 -2.51
N ASN A 346 8.46 3.59 -2.96
CA ASN A 346 7.57 3.84 -4.11
C ASN A 346 6.59 4.97 -3.68
N PHE A 347 5.33 4.93 -4.07
CA PHE A 347 4.28 5.75 -3.50
C PHE A 347 3.88 5.28 -2.09
N LEU A 348 3.57 6.25 -1.22
CA LEU A 348 3.24 6.04 0.18
C LEU A 348 1.73 5.92 0.43
N THR A 349 0.91 6.57 -0.39
CA THR A 349 -0.56 6.50 -0.29
C THR A 349 -1.23 7.13 -1.53
N SER A 350 -2.56 7.04 -1.60
CA SER A 350 -3.39 7.76 -2.56
C SER A 350 -4.69 8.28 -1.93
N ASP A 351 -5.18 9.40 -2.44
CA ASP A 351 -6.52 9.92 -2.15
C ASP A 351 -7.50 9.72 -3.33
N GLY A 352 -7.17 8.83 -4.27
CA GLY A 352 -7.98 8.49 -5.43
C GLY A 352 -7.87 9.49 -6.59
N THR A 353 -7.41 10.72 -6.32
CA THR A 353 -7.08 11.71 -7.36
C THR A 353 -5.57 11.78 -7.57
N TYR A 354 -4.83 11.81 -6.48
CA TYR A 354 -3.39 11.91 -6.45
C TYR A 354 -2.77 10.67 -5.81
N VAL A 355 -1.59 10.30 -6.29
CA VAL A 355 -0.66 9.45 -5.55
C VAL A 355 0.38 10.32 -4.87
N TYR A 356 0.83 9.88 -3.70
CA TYR A 356 1.72 10.66 -2.85
C TYR A 356 3.03 9.92 -2.61
N THR A 357 4.12 10.66 -2.66
CA THR A 357 5.46 10.19 -2.33
C THR A 357 6.21 11.31 -1.61
N SER A 358 7.48 11.13 -1.27
CA SER A 358 8.26 12.16 -0.59
C SER A 358 9.70 12.22 -1.06
N ILE A 359 10.26 13.41 -1.14
CA ILE A 359 11.65 13.59 -1.54
C ILE A 359 12.40 14.29 -0.41
N LYS A 360 13.59 13.80 -0.10
CA LYS A 360 14.47 14.46 0.86
C LYS A 360 14.77 15.90 0.48
N ALA A 361 14.88 16.76 1.50
CA ALA A 361 15.35 18.13 1.32
C ALA A 361 16.72 18.16 0.61
N GLU A 362 17.67 17.33 1.04
CA GLU A 362 19.00 17.22 0.43
C GLU A 362 18.95 17.10 -1.10
N LEU A 363 18.16 16.16 -1.64
CA LEU A 363 18.01 16.00 -3.08
C LEU A 363 17.35 17.21 -3.73
N MET A 364 16.28 17.75 -3.12
CA MET A 364 15.59 18.93 -3.65
C MET A 364 16.54 20.12 -3.80
N PHE A 365 17.35 20.41 -2.77
CA PHE A 365 18.33 21.49 -2.78
C PHE A 365 19.48 21.20 -3.76
N ALA A 366 19.98 19.97 -3.83
CA ALA A 366 21.02 19.59 -4.78
C ALA A 366 20.58 19.74 -6.24
N THR A 367 19.33 19.37 -6.56
CA THR A 367 18.77 19.56 -7.91
C THR A 367 18.52 21.04 -8.20
N ALA A 368 17.93 21.78 -7.25
CA ALA A 368 17.65 23.19 -7.44
C ALA A 368 18.92 24.04 -7.63
N ALA A 369 20.03 23.68 -6.98
CA ALA A 369 21.31 24.36 -7.17
C ALA A 369 21.89 24.19 -8.58
N LYS A 370 21.57 23.08 -9.25
CA LYS A 370 21.99 22.81 -10.64
C LYS A 370 21.07 23.47 -11.66
N ALA A 371 19.84 23.76 -11.29
CA ALA A 371 18.79 24.19 -12.20
C ALA A 371 18.39 25.65 -11.95
N GLN A 372 18.66 26.53 -12.91
CA GLN A 372 18.28 27.96 -12.85
C GLN A 372 16.81 28.17 -13.26
N ASN A 373 15.87 27.52 -12.56
CA ASN A 373 14.45 27.57 -12.89
C ASN A 373 13.70 28.66 -12.12
N GLN A 374 12.62 29.15 -12.73
CA GLN A 374 11.66 30.00 -12.02
C GLN A 374 10.69 29.14 -11.21
N TYR A 375 10.82 29.18 -9.90
CA TYR A 375 9.95 28.42 -9.00
C TYR A 375 8.66 29.19 -8.62
N PRO A 376 7.57 28.49 -8.29
CA PRO A 376 6.38 29.09 -7.68
C PRO A 376 6.71 29.62 -6.27
N ASN A 377 5.87 30.51 -5.74
CA ASN A 377 6.16 31.25 -4.50
C ASN A 377 6.46 30.35 -3.29
N ASN A 378 5.74 29.25 -3.13
CA ASN A 378 5.97 28.28 -2.05
C ASN A 378 7.37 27.65 -2.15
N LEU A 379 7.80 27.25 -3.35
CA LEU A 379 9.13 26.68 -3.58
C LEU A 379 10.24 27.74 -3.50
N LYS A 380 10.00 28.97 -4.00
CA LYS A 380 10.92 30.09 -3.80
C LYS A 380 11.21 30.34 -2.32
N GLN A 381 10.15 30.39 -1.50
CA GLN A 381 10.30 30.58 -0.06
C GLN A 381 11.01 29.39 0.60
N TYR A 382 10.69 28.17 0.17
CA TYR A 382 11.35 26.95 0.67
C TYR A 382 12.85 26.96 0.38
N PHE A 383 13.28 27.23 -0.85
CA PHE A 383 14.70 27.26 -1.20
C PHE A 383 15.43 28.47 -0.60
N ALA A 384 14.75 29.61 -0.41
CA ALA A 384 15.36 30.79 0.20
C ALA A 384 15.55 30.69 1.72
N LYS A 385 14.64 30.02 2.44
CA LYS A 385 14.65 29.95 3.91
C LYS A 385 15.00 28.58 4.49
N GLY A 386 14.91 27.52 3.68
CA GLY A 386 15.15 26.15 4.10
C GLY A 386 16.62 25.74 4.02
N SER A 387 16.87 24.45 4.24
CA SER A 387 18.20 23.85 4.08
C SER A 387 18.10 22.39 3.64
N SER A 388 19.19 21.83 3.13
CA SER A 388 19.31 20.40 2.80
C SER A 388 19.07 19.45 3.98
N ASN A 389 19.23 19.95 5.22
CA ASN A 389 18.95 19.23 6.47
C ASN A 389 17.52 19.48 7.00
N GLY A 390 16.65 20.00 6.14
CA GLY A 390 15.22 20.18 6.42
C GLY A 390 14.43 18.87 6.32
N ASN A 391 13.16 18.95 6.68
CA ASN A 391 12.23 17.85 6.49
C ASN A 391 12.02 17.53 5.00
N PRO A 392 11.62 16.28 4.68
CA PRO A 392 11.19 15.91 3.33
C PRO A 392 10.08 16.81 2.77
N VAL A 393 10.04 16.88 1.44
CA VAL A 393 8.98 17.51 0.65
C VAL A 393 8.01 16.43 0.21
N ILE A 394 6.72 16.59 0.51
CA ILE A 394 5.68 15.72 -0.07
C ILE A 394 5.55 16.05 -1.55
N VAL A 395 5.53 15.01 -2.38
CA VAL A 395 5.26 15.14 -3.80
C VAL A 395 3.89 14.51 -4.07
N GLN A 396 2.97 15.35 -4.55
CA GLN A 396 1.60 14.99 -4.88
C GLN A 396 1.50 14.93 -6.41
N ILE A 397 1.13 13.77 -6.96
CA ILE A 397 1.21 13.50 -8.40
C ILE A 397 -0.16 13.07 -8.92
N LYS A 398 -0.59 13.72 -10.01
CA LYS A 398 -1.80 13.35 -10.75
C LYS A 398 -1.39 12.78 -12.10
N ALA A 399 -1.75 11.51 -12.32
CA ALA A 399 -1.57 10.90 -13.63
C ALA A 399 -2.54 11.47 -14.65
N LYS A 400 -2.12 11.49 -15.91
CA LYS A 400 -3.01 11.75 -17.03
C LYS A 400 -4.12 10.70 -17.08
N ASP A 401 -5.34 11.11 -17.48
CA ASP A 401 -6.42 10.14 -17.72
C ASP A 401 -6.00 9.08 -18.75
N GLN A 402 -5.21 9.50 -19.74
CA GLN A 402 -4.60 8.68 -20.78
C GLN A 402 -3.19 9.18 -21.06
N PHE A 403 -2.24 8.26 -21.11
CA PHE A 403 -0.93 8.51 -21.70
C PHE A 403 -0.60 7.40 -22.67
N THR A 404 0.19 7.70 -23.69
CA THR A 404 0.74 6.71 -24.61
C THR A 404 2.25 6.79 -24.53
N ILE A 405 2.90 5.65 -24.72
CA ILE A 405 4.36 5.60 -24.85
C ILE A 405 4.65 5.47 -26.33
N PRO A 406 5.42 6.39 -26.93
CA PRO A 406 5.86 6.23 -28.30
C PRO A 406 6.52 4.86 -28.43
N LYS A 407 6.03 4.03 -29.36
CA LYS A 407 6.76 2.81 -29.69
C LYS A 407 8.15 3.26 -30.13
N ALA A 408 9.19 2.70 -29.54
CA ALA A 408 10.53 2.88 -30.06
C ALA A 408 10.47 2.50 -31.55
N GLU A 409 10.73 3.46 -32.44
CA GLU A 409 10.96 3.13 -33.83
C GLU A 409 12.15 2.18 -33.79
N LEU A 410 11.89 0.90 -34.08
CA LEU A 410 12.94 -0.06 -34.37
C LEU A 410 13.69 0.55 -35.55
N SER A 411 14.80 1.23 -35.28
CA SER A 411 15.70 1.66 -36.33
C SER A 411 16.12 0.38 -37.03
N SER A 412 15.55 0.17 -38.20
CA SER A 412 15.94 -0.87 -39.13
C SER A 412 17.32 -0.50 -39.65
N ASN A 413 18.34 -0.64 -38.81
CA ASN A 413 19.71 -0.68 -39.25
C ASN A 413 19.93 -2.04 -39.89
N LYS A 414 19.79 -2.02 -41.22
CA LYS A 414 20.36 -2.99 -42.16
C LYS A 414 21.85 -3.17 -41.95
#